data_AF-A0A4Q7IR53-F1
#
_entry.id   AF-A0A4Q7IR53-F1
#
_cell.length_a   1.000
_cell.length_b   1.000
_cell.length_c   1.000
_cell.angle_alpha   90.00
_cell.angle_beta   90.00
_cell.angle_gamma   90.00
#
_symmetry.space_group_name_H-M   'P 1'
#
loop_
_entity.id
_entity.type
_entity.pdbx_description
1 polymer ?
#
loop_
_entity_poly.entity_id
_entity_poly.type
_entity_poly.pdbx_seq_one_letter_code
_entity_poly.pdbx_strand_id
1 'polypeptide(L)'
;MIFHRQDGRVLLELETDSEGVLSTKWPKDTKHLSFIKISENEGEMLREIITWADISEHDLFEKVSFTSSECGCQQIDFDLTSLASSNPGYYISGLTNQREIVTGTTISSLCNSSDSTLLFIDNGSEQDVRAGLFTTDDGSIVIPNDSDFKLAGDRINLPNSLYEQSLTIFHINQNGQVMSQSSKPMYIFSHDTLKYYLNSESNTVASSEFNWATHSNTTQIIEMSGDIEPYQPIDLTTALEAAVTQFSEEATATVSPSFEFASVDPRIDQIQFYVSWRDPSNGKVQWRFNGKTSGSFPDFWLGSQVQQGVAGATPVSNYLQLNATNFSGEYEAYVRYLHQANRNIYTDFNTDFLSNSTYFRVDGILDR
;
A
#
# COMPACT_ATOMS: atom_id res chain seq x y z
N MET A 1 -18.80 13.33 -6.29
CA MET A 1 -19.15 11.90 -6.48
C MET A 1 -19.97 11.77 -7.74
N ILE A 2 -19.67 10.77 -8.59
CA ILE A 2 -20.29 10.60 -9.91
C ILE A 2 -20.70 9.15 -10.10
N PHE A 3 -21.98 8.93 -10.38
CA PHE A 3 -22.52 7.63 -10.74
C PHE A 3 -22.48 7.44 -12.24
N HIS A 4 -22.03 6.27 -12.69
CA HIS A 4 -21.92 5.94 -14.11
C HIS A 4 -22.73 4.70 -14.47
N ARG A 5 -23.19 4.65 -15.72
CA ARG A 5 -23.73 3.45 -16.38
C ARG A 5 -22.60 2.49 -16.74
N GLN A 6 -22.97 1.29 -17.22
CA GLN A 6 -22.00 0.29 -17.71
C GLN A 6 -21.03 0.86 -18.75
N ASP A 7 -21.50 1.75 -19.62
CA ASP A 7 -20.72 2.36 -20.71
C ASP A 7 -19.86 3.56 -20.26
N GLY A 8 -19.78 3.84 -18.96
CA GLY A 8 -18.98 4.95 -18.41
C GLY A 8 -19.65 6.31 -18.44
N ARG A 9 -20.82 6.45 -19.06
CA ARG A 9 -21.58 7.72 -19.10
C ARG A 9 -22.16 8.08 -17.74
N VAL A 10 -22.15 9.38 -17.44
CA VAL A 10 -22.70 9.93 -16.19
C VAL A 10 -24.21 9.73 -16.11
N LEU A 11 -24.67 9.19 -14.97
CA LEU A 11 -26.07 9.17 -14.55
C LEU A 11 -26.41 10.36 -13.66
N LEU A 12 -25.54 10.61 -12.68
CA LEU A 12 -25.76 11.60 -11.64
C LEU A 12 -24.42 12.06 -11.07
N GLU A 13 -24.27 13.36 -10.87
CA GLU A 13 -23.13 13.99 -10.21
C GLU A 13 -23.63 14.72 -8.97
N LEU A 14 -22.95 14.51 -7.83
CA LEU A 14 -23.30 15.06 -6.53
C LEU A 14 -22.05 15.56 -5.82
N GLU A 15 -22.20 16.64 -5.06
CA GLU A 15 -21.17 17.21 -4.20
C GLU A 15 -21.46 16.86 -2.73
N THR A 16 -20.40 16.76 -1.92
CA THR A 16 -20.55 16.65 -0.46
C THR A 16 -21.00 17.98 0.12
N ASP A 17 -21.54 17.96 1.34
CA ASP A 17 -21.74 19.18 2.10
C ASP A 17 -20.41 19.76 2.64
N SER A 18 -20.50 20.83 3.43
CA SER A 18 -19.34 21.50 4.03
C SER A 18 -18.55 20.62 5.01
N GLU A 19 -19.15 19.55 5.53
CA GLU A 19 -18.53 18.60 6.46
C GLU A 19 -17.95 17.39 5.71
N GLY A 20 -18.02 17.38 4.37
CA GLY A 20 -17.57 16.26 3.54
C GLY A 20 -18.54 15.07 3.54
N VAL A 21 -19.78 15.25 4.03
CA VAL A 21 -20.79 14.19 4.11
C VAL A 21 -21.69 14.20 2.87
N LEU A 22 -22.07 13.03 2.39
CA LEU A 22 -23.02 12.86 1.28
C LEU A 22 -23.98 11.72 1.58
N SER A 23 -25.28 12.01 1.56
CA SER A 23 -26.34 11.00 1.66
C SER A 23 -27.17 11.02 0.38
N THR A 24 -27.24 9.88 -0.31
CA THR A 24 -28.01 9.74 -1.55
C THR A 24 -28.55 8.33 -1.67
N LYS A 25 -29.62 8.18 -2.46
CA LYS A 25 -30.08 6.86 -2.91
C LYS A 25 -29.21 6.39 -4.07
N TRP A 26 -29.01 5.08 -4.18
CA TRP A 26 -28.35 4.47 -5.33
C TRP A 26 -29.20 4.66 -6.60
N PRO A 27 -28.72 5.39 -7.62
CA PRO A 27 -29.47 5.56 -8.85
C PRO A 27 -29.67 4.22 -9.56
N LYS A 28 -30.82 4.07 -10.22
CA LYS A 28 -31.07 2.90 -11.06
C LYS A 28 -30.05 2.86 -12.20
N ASP A 29 -29.61 1.65 -12.55
CA ASP A 29 -28.65 1.37 -13.64
C ASP A 29 -27.21 1.84 -13.39
N THR A 30 -26.89 2.27 -12.16
CA THR A 30 -25.50 2.50 -11.74
C THR A 30 -24.70 1.21 -11.81
N LYS A 31 -23.50 1.32 -12.39
CA LYS A 31 -22.51 0.24 -12.53
C LYS A 31 -21.12 0.63 -12.06
N HIS A 32 -20.78 1.91 -12.14
CA HIS A 32 -19.50 2.41 -11.65
C HIS A 32 -19.71 3.67 -10.82
N LEU A 33 -18.78 3.96 -9.92
CA LEU A 33 -18.80 5.13 -9.05
C LEU A 33 -17.43 5.77 -9.01
N SER A 34 -17.40 7.09 -9.24
CA SER A 34 -16.18 7.88 -9.15
C SER A 34 -16.28 8.90 -8.03
N PHE A 35 -15.22 9.00 -7.24
CA PHE A 35 -15.02 10.05 -6.25
C PHE A 35 -13.96 11.00 -6.79
N ILE A 36 -14.19 12.30 -6.66
CA ILE A 36 -13.27 13.34 -7.11
C ILE A 36 -12.96 14.22 -5.90
N LYS A 37 -11.67 14.41 -5.62
CA LYS A 37 -11.15 15.43 -4.73
C LYS A 37 -10.44 16.47 -5.57
N ILE A 38 -10.74 17.73 -5.28
CA ILE A 38 -10.09 18.88 -5.88
C ILE A 38 -9.26 19.55 -4.80
N SER A 39 -7.97 19.67 -5.02
CA SER A 39 -7.05 20.38 -4.15
C SER A 39 -6.17 21.31 -4.97
N GLU A 40 -5.53 22.26 -4.29
CA GLU A 40 -4.46 23.07 -4.87
C GLU A 40 -3.14 22.58 -4.28
N ASN A 41 -2.16 22.32 -5.14
CA ASN A 41 -0.81 21.92 -4.74
C ASN A 41 0.20 22.79 -5.48
N GLU A 42 1.04 23.52 -4.75
CA GLU A 42 2.07 24.41 -5.30
C GLU A 42 1.55 25.42 -6.37
N GLY A 43 0.31 25.89 -6.24
CA GLY A 43 -0.33 26.81 -7.19
C GLY A 43 -0.87 26.14 -8.46
N GLU A 44 -0.84 24.80 -8.53
CA GLU A 44 -1.52 24.00 -9.56
C GLU A 44 -2.75 23.29 -8.96
N MET A 45 -3.88 23.35 -9.66
CA MET A 45 -5.06 22.56 -9.30
C MET A 45 -4.80 21.08 -9.56
N LEU A 46 -4.97 20.25 -8.54
CA LEU A 46 -4.88 18.80 -8.59
C LEU A 46 -6.29 18.20 -8.45
N ARG A 47 -6.61 17.25 -9.34
CA ARG A 47 -7.80 16.41 -9.26
C ARG A 47 -7.39 14.97 -9.02
N GLU A 48 -7.68 14.47 -7.83
CA GLU A 48 -7.54 13.07 -7.50
C GLU A 48 -8.88 12.38 -7.72
N ILE A 49 -8.89 11.30 -8.49
CA ILE A 49 -10.10 10.60 -8.90
C ILE A 49 -9.95 9.12 -8.59
N ILE A 50 -10.92 8.56 -7.88
CA ILE A 50 -10.97 7.12 -7.59
C ILE A 50 -12.26 6.57 -8.19
N THR A 51 -12.14 5.65 -9.14
CA THR A 51 -13.28 4.95 -9.75
C THR A 51 -13.32 3.50 -9.30
N TRP A 52 -14.49 3.04 -8.90
CA TRP A 52 -14.80 1.63 -8.65
C TRP A 52 -15.78 1.15 -9.70
N ALA A 53 -15.39 0.10 -10.43
CA ALA A 53 -16.16 -0.45 -11.53
C ALA A 53 -16.91 -1.74 -11.16
N ASP A 54 -17.99 -2.00 -11.91
CA ASP A 54 -18.86 -3.16 -11.76
C ASP A 54 -19.34 -3.40 -10.32
N ILE A 55 -19.78 -2.31 -9.68
CA ILE A 55 -20.31 -2.29 -8.33
C ILE A 55 -21.85 -2.26 -8.31
N SER A 56 -22.40 -2.50 -7.13
CA SER A 56 -23.82 -2.63 -6.84
C SER A 56 -24.23 -1.80 -5.63
N GLU A 57 -25.54 -1.63 -5.41
CA GLU A 57 -26.07 -0.90 -4.26
C GLU A 57 -25.70 -1.50 -2.90
N HIS A 58 -25.24 -2.76 -2.87
CA HIS A 58 -24.81 -3.46 -1.67
C HIS A 58 -23.33 -3.22 -1.34
N ASP A 59 -22.59 -2.57 -2.22
CA ASP A 59 -21.18 -2.25 -2.01
C ASP A 59 -21.11 -0.93 -1.23
N LEU A 60 -20.79 -1.05 0.06
CA LEU A 60 -20.89 0.06 1.03
C LEU A 60 -19.63 0.94 1.00
N PHE A 61 -19.79 2.20 0.58
CA PHE A 61 -18.76 3.24 0.66
C PHE A 61 -19.07 4.21 1.80
N GLU A 62 -18.74 3.84 3.04
CA GLU A 62 -18.99 4.71 4.19
C GLU A 62 -17.94 5.82 4.37
N LYS A 63 -16.69 5.54 3.98
CA LYS A 63 -15.60 6.51 4.01
C LYS A 63 -14.75 6.34 2.77
N VAL A 64 -14.47 7.46 2.10
CA VAL A 64 -13.51 7.53 1.01
C VAL A 64 -12.44 8.52 1.41
N SER A 65 -11.21 8.02 1.53
CA SER A 65 -10.03 8.85 1.75
C SER A 65 -9.26 8.95 0.44
N PHE A 66 -8.80 10.15 0.13
CA PHE A 66 -7.77 10.37 -0.87
C PHE A 66 -6.44 10.45 -0.13
N THR A 67 -5.35 10.04 -0.76
CA THR A 67 -4.00 10.08 -0.19
C THR A 67 -3.70 11.47 0.39
N SER A 68 -3.32 11.52 1.67
CA SER A 68 -2.74 12.72 2.29
C SER A 68 -1.27 12.79 1.89
N SER A 69 -0.86 13.88 1.25
CA SER A 69 0.51 14.12 0.83
C SER A 69 1.47 14.50 1.97
N GLU A 70 1.10 14.27 3.22
CA GLU A 70 1.87 14.70 4.39
C GLU A 70 2.20 13.51 5.30
N CYS A 71 3.08 12.64 4.81
CA CYS A 71 3.97 11.92 5.73
C CYS A 71 5.07 12.90 6.12
N GLY A 72 4.79 13.79 7.08
CA GLY A 72 5.85 14.57 7.73
C GLY A 72 6.72 13.61 8.54
N CYS A 73 8.02 13.57 8.26
CA CYS A 73 8.94 12.86 9.14
C CYS A 73 9.23 13.73 10.35
N GLN A 74 9.05 13.17 11.55
CA GLN A 74 9.45 13.81 12.79
C GLN A 74 10.95 13.60 12.98
N GLN A 75 11.65 14.66 13.38
CA GLN A 75 13.05 14.53 13.79
C GLN A 75 13.08 14.34 15.30
N ILE A 76 13.62 13.20 15.74
CA ILE A 76 13.66 12.81 17.15
C ILE A 76 15.10 12.46 17.52
N ASP A 77 15.55 13.01 18.64
CA ASP A 77 16.87 12.74 19.18
C ASP A 77 16.78 11.63 20.23
N PHE A 78 17.72 10.68 20.19
CA PHE A 78 17.83 9.61 21.16
C PHE A 78 19.14 9.72 21.93
N ASP A 79 19.07 9.94 23.23
CA ASP A 79 20.23 9.86 24.13
C ASP A 79 20.38 8.43 24.66
N LEU A 80 21.34 7.70 24.08
CA LEU A 80 21.63 6.31 24.41
C LEU A 80 22.69 6.17 25.50
N THR A 81 23.13 7.26 26.15
CA THR A 81 24.24 7.23 27.12
C THR A 81 23.93 6.33 28.32
N SER A 82 22.70 6.37 28.84
CA SER A 82 22.25 5.51 29.94
C SER A 82 22.22 4.03 29.53
N LEU A 83 21.71 3.78 28.33
CA LEU A 83 21.64 2.44 27.74
C LEU A 83 23.04 1.85 27.48
N ALA A 84 23.96 2.65 26.95
CA ALA A 84 25.35 2.25 26.70
C ALA A 84 26.09 1.87 27.99
N SER A 85 25.78 2.56 29.10
CA SER A 85 26.39 2.32 30.41
C SER A 85 25.89 1.03 31.06
N SER A 86 24.60 0.72 30.89
CA SER A 86 23.95 -0.47 31.44
C SER A 86 24.16 -1.72 30.58
N ASN A 87 24.30 -1.54 29.26
CA ASN A 87 24.38 -2.60 28.28
C ASN A 87 25.61 -2.44 27.36
N PRO A 88 26.84 -2.52 27.90
CA PRO A 88 28.04 -2.34 27.10
C PRO A 88 28.13 -3.42 26.01
N GLY A 89 28.31 -2.98 24.75
CA GLY A 89 28.45 -3.87 23.59
C GLY A 89 27.13 -4.32 22.98
N TYR A 90 25.99 -3.84 23.49
CA TYR A 90 24.70 -4.08 22.85
C TYR A 90 24.55 -3.25 21.58
N TYR A 91 23.64 -3.74 20.75
CA TYR A 91 23.15 -3.06 19.56
C TYR A 91 21.72 -2.60 19.78
N ILE A 92 21.32 -1.55 19.07
CA ILE A 92 19.96 -1.03 19.00
C ILE A 92 19.52 -0.98 17.55
N SER A 93 18.25 -1.30 17.30
CA SER A 93 17.62 -1.01 16.01
C SER A 93 16.18 -0.52 16.19
N GLY A 94 15.58 -0.02 15.11
CA GLY A 94 14.33 0.76 15.15
C GLY A 94 14.55 2.28 15.17
N LEU A 95 15.81 2.73 15.35
CA LEU A 95 16.22 4.12 15.16
C LEU A 95 16.43 4.45 13.68
N THR A 96 17.08 3.55 12.96
CA THR A 96 17.32 3.64 11.53
C THR A 96 16.98 2.31 10.88
N ASN A 97 17.09 2.22 9.56
CA ASN A 97 17.00 0.95 8.84
C ASN A 97 18.22 0.04 9.09
N GLN A 98 19.12 0.43 10.00
CA GLN A 98 20.31 -0.34 10.36
C GLN A 98 20.34 -0.64 11.86
N ARG A 99 21.10 -1.69 12.17
CA ARG A 99 21.43 -2.08 13.53
C ARG A 99 22.69 -1.33 13.95
N GLU A 100 22.59 -0.53 14.98
CA GLU A 100 23.66 0.36 15.45
C GLU A 100 24.20 -0.11 16.79
N ILE A 101 25.46 0.20 17.08
CA ILE A 101 26.00 -0.05 18.43
C ILE A 101 25.39 0.99 19.37
N VAL A 102 24.96 0.57 20.56
CA VAL A 102 24.46 1.48 21.60
C VAL A 102 25.60 2.38 22.09
N THR A 103 25.71 3.58 21.52
CA THR A 103 26.70 4.59 21.92
C THR A 103 26.15 6.02 21.80
N GLY A 104 26.39 6.85 22.82
CA GLY A 104 26.23 8.32 22.71
C GLY A 104 24.82 8.78 22.38
N THR A 105 24.71 9.79 21.52
CA THR A 105 23.44 10.37 21.05
C THR A 105 23.30 10.11 19.55
N THR A 106 22.13 9.66 19.12
CA THR A 106 21.79 9.42 17.71
C THR A 106 20.57 10.26 17.34
N ILE A 107 20.60 10.84 16.14
CA ILE A 107 19.45 11.55 15.55
C ILE A 107 18.74 10.60 14.60
N SER A 108 17.43 10.45 14.77
CA SER A 108 16.60 9.65 13.87
C SER A 108 15.52 10.52 13.22
N SER A 109 15.22 10.23 11.96
CA SER A 109 14.06 10.77 11.26
C SER A 109 13.04 9.64 11.15
N LEU A 110 11.93 9.76 11.88
CA LEU A 110 10.85 8.79 11.88
C LEU A 110 9.72 9.32 11.01
N CYS A 111 9.54 8.69 9.84
CA CYS A 111 8.48 9.00 8.88
C CYS A 111 7.18 8.25 9.17
N ASN A 112 6.83 8.12 10.45
CA ASN A 112 5.61 7.45 10.87
C ASN A 112 4.59 8.46 11.37
N SER A 113 3.32 8.25 11.05
CA SER A 113 2.17 8.99 11.57
C SER A 113 1.81 8.61 13.02
N SER A 114 2.62 7.78 13.67
CA SER A 114 2.40 7.30 15.03
C SER A 114 3.25 8.06 16.04
N ASP A 115 2.64 8.55 17.12
CA ASP A 115 3.30 9.19 18.28
C ASP A 115 4.14 8.20 19.12
N SER A 116 4.59 7.09 18.52
CA SER A 116 5.40 6.09 19.19
C SER A 116 6.29 5.32 18.23
N THR A 117 7.46 4.90 18.70
CA THR A 117 8.40 4.01 18.01
C THR A 117 8.78 2.81 18.87
N LEU A 118 9.05 1.68 18.21
CA LEU A 118 9.55 0.46 18.85
C LEU A 118 11.07 0.43 18.70
N LEU A 119 11.77 0.40 19.83
CA LEU A 119 13.21 0.16 19.84
C LEU A 119 13.46 -1.24 20.38
N PHE A 120 14.47 -1.90 19.84
CA PHE A 120 14.93 -3.18 20.32
C PHE A 120 16.43 -3.18 20.48
N ILE A 121 16.89 -3.86 21.53
CA ILE A 121 18.29 -4.05 21.84
C ILE A 121 18.63 -5.53 21.82
N ASP A 122 19.86 -5.83 21.41
CA ASP A 122 20.40 -7.19 21.51
C ASP A 122 21.90 -7.19 21.82
N ASN A 123 22.39 -8.29 22.39
CA ASN A 123 23.74 -8.40 22.90
C ASN A 123 24.82 -8.78 21.87
N GLY A 124 24.55 -8.74 20.56
CA GLY A 124 25.52 -9.16 19.54
C GLY A 124 25.50 -10.66 19.24
N SER A 125 25.25 -11.48 20.27
CA SER A 125 25.12 -12.94 20.15
C SER A 125 23.67 -13.39 19.91
N GLU A 126 22.73 -12.44 19.87
CA GLU A 126 21.30 -12.66 19.60
C GLU A 126 20.60 -13.59 20.62
N GLN A 127 21.19 -13.75 21.82
CA GLN A 127 20.64 -14.57 22.92
C GLN A 127 19.84 -13.76 23.94
N ASP A 128 20.17 -12.47 24.09
CA ASP A 128 19.41 -11.51 24.88
C ASP A 128 18.90 -10.46 23.91
N VAL A 129 17.59 -10.48 23.68
CA VAL A 129 16.88 -9.60 22.77
C VAL A 129 15.68 -9.04 23.52
N ARG A 130 15.59 -7.71 23.57
CA ARG A 130 14.53 -7.02 24.30
C ARG A 130 13.99 -5.84 23.52
N ALA A 131 12.69 -5.56 23.64
CA ALA A 131 12.07 -4.39 23.03
C ALA A 131 11.34 -3.50 24.05
N GLY A 132 11.24 -2.21 23.69
CA GLY A 132 10.53 -1.17 24.42
C GLY A 132 9.79 -0.24 23.46
N LEU A 133 8.58 0.16 23.84
CA LEU A 133 7.78 1.14 23.11
C LEU A 133 8.02 2.52 23.69
N PHE A 134 8.36 3.48 22.85
CA PHE A 134 8.71 4.85 23.24
C PHE A 134 7.75 5.82 22.58
N THR A 135 7.17 6.73 23.35
CA THR A 135 6.42 7.86 22.80
C THR A 135 7.37 8.82 22.12
N THR A 136 6.98 9.33 20.96
CA THR A 136 7.78 10.22 20.14
C THR A 136 6.98 11.46 19.79
N ASP A 137 7.54 12.62 20.13
CA ASP A 137 7.01 13.92 19.73
C ASP A 137 8.08 14.65 18.89
N ASP A 138 7.67 15.44 17.89
CA ASP A 138 8.60 16.18 17.04
C ASP A 138 9.49 17.13 17.85
N GLY A 139 10.81 17.07 17.63
CA GLY A 139 11.80 17.85 18.37
C GLY A 139 12.03 17.41 19.82
N SER A 140 11.48 16.26 20.24
CA SER A 140 11.75 15.68 21.57
C SER A 140 13.08 14.94 21.62
N ILE A 141 13.62 14.83 22.84
CA ILE A 141 14.75 13.95 23.16
C ILE A 141 14.23 12.77 23.98
N VAL A 142 14.31 11.57 23.42
CA VAL A 142 13.98 10.32 24.11
C VAL A 142 15.25 9.79 24.77
N ILE A 143 15.14 9.36 26.03
CA ILE A 143 16.27 8.81 26.81
C ILE A 143 15.93 7.37 27.22
N PRO A 144 16.22 6.36 26.37
CA PRO A 144 15.97 4.97 26.70
C PRO A 144 16.85 4.47 27.85
N ASN A 145 16.25 3.75 28.80
CA ASN A 145 16.94 3.03 29.86
C ASN A 145 16.71 1.53 29.74
N ASP A 146 17.60 0.73 30.34
CA ASP A 146 17.49 -0.73 30.35
C ASP A 146 16.12 -1.25 30.80
N SER A 147 15.54 -0.61 31.81
CA SER A 147 14.22 -0.94 32.37
C SER A 147 13.05 -0.72 31.41
N ASP A 148 13.25 0.04 30.33
CA ASP A 148 12.21 0.34 29.34
C ASP A 148 12.05 -0.82 28.34
N PHE A 149 13.07 -1.67 28.21
CA PHE A 149 13.10 -2.84 27.34
C PHE A 149 12.56 -4.09 28.06
N LYS A 150 11.23 -4.15 28.20
CA LYS A 150 10.55 -5.19 29.02
C LYS A 150 10.12 -6.42 28.24
N LEU A 151 10.09 -6.34 26.91
CA LEU A 151 9.56 -7.40 26.07
C LEU A 151 10.70 -8.31 25.61
N ALA A 152 10.76 -9.53 26.13
CA ALA A 152 11.68 -10.54 25.62
C ALA A 152 11.29 -10.93 24.19
N GLY A 153 12.28 -10.97 23.29
CA GLY A 153 12.13 -11.35 21.90
C GLY A 153 12.81 -12.67 21.57
N ASP A 154 12.24 -13.39 20.62
CA ASP A 154 12.84 -14.59 20.02
C ASP A 154 13.26 -14.29 18.59
N ARG A 155 14.41 -14.82 18.16
CA ARG A 155 14.89 -14.65 16.79
C ARG A 155 14.05 -15.44 15.81
N ILE A 156 13.76 -14.82 14.66
CA ILE A 156 13.11 -15.50 13.56
C ILE A 156 14.16 -16.14 12.65
N ASN A 157 13.94 -17.40 12.31
CA ASN A 157 14.73 -18.11 11.32
C ASN A 157 14.17 -17.85 9.94
N LEU A 158 14.71 -16.83 9.26
CA LEU A 158 14.31 -16.52 7.89
C LEU A 158 15.00 -17.48 6.91
N PRO A 159 14.27 -18.05 5.94
CA PRO A 159 14.87 -18.82 4.85
C PRO A 159 15.97 -18.04 4.12
N ASN A 160 17.08 -18.73 3.79
CA ASN A 160 18.22 -18.13 3.09
C ASN A 160 17.85 -17.47 1.74
N SER A 161 16.78 -17.93 1.08
CA SER A 161 16.28 -17.37 -0.18
C SER A 161 15.71 -15.95 -0.06
N LEU A 162 15.38 -15.50 1.15
CA LEU A 162 14.84 -14.15 1.40
C LEU A 162 15.97 -13.11 1.66
N TYR A 163 17.25 -13.48 1.51
CA TYR A 163 18.34 -12.62 1.95
C TYR A 163 18.61 -11.40 1.04
N GLU A 164 18.20 -11.44 -0.23
CA GLU A 164 18.38 -10.35 -1.21
C GLU A 164 17.18 -9.37 -1.30
N GLN A 165 16.13 -9.58 -0.51
CA GLN A 165 14.87 -8.83 -0.59
C GLN A 165 14.70 -7.86 0.59
N SER A 166 13.90 -6.79 0.39
CA SER A 166 13.52 -5.89 1.48
C SER A 166 12.48 -6.60 2.36
N LEU A 167 12.84 -6.80 3.62
CA LEU A 167 12.00 -7.49 4.59
C LEU A 167 11.54 -6.49 5.64
N THR A 168 10.25 -6.49 5.95
CA THR A 168 9.72 -5.74 7.09
C THR A 168 8.78 -6.64 7.88
N ILE A 169 9.03 -6.79 9.17
CA ILE A 169 8.08 -7.45 10.07
C ILE A 169 7.24 -6.41 10.74
N PHE A 170 5.94 -6.64 10.76
CA PHE A 170 5.00 -5.83 11.47
C PHE A 170 4.39 -6.60 12.62
N HIS A 171 4.26 -5.90 13.74
CA HIS A 171 3.73 -6.39 15.00
C HIS A 171 2.51 -5.56 15.34
N ILE A 172 1.39 -6.22 15.59
CA ILE A 172 0.18 -5.56 16.05
C ILE A 172 -0.05 -5.93 17.50
N ASN A 173 -0.07 -4.95 18.39
CA ASN A 173 -0.37 -5.19 19.80
C ASN A 173 -1.88 -5.25 20.06
N GLN A 174 -2.28 -5.58 21.28
CA GLN A 174 -3.69 -5.72 21.67
C GLN A 174 -4.52 -4.43 21.50
N ASN A 175 -3.88 -3.27 21.43
CA ASN A 175 -4.52 -1.98 21.23
C ASN A 175 -4.59 -1.58 19.74
N GLY A 176 -4.19 -2.47 18.83
CA GLY A 176 -4.16 -2.19 17.39
C GLY A 176 -3.01 -1.30 16.94
N GLN A 177 -2.03 -1.02 17.81
CA GLN A 177 -0.85 -0.25 17.41
C GLN A 177 0.06 -1.14 16.55
N VAL A 178 0.43 -0.61 15.39
CA VAL A 178 1.32 -1.27 14.43
C VAL A 178 2.76 -0.82 14.70
N MET A 179 3.67 -1.78 14.83
CA MET A 179 5.11 -1.56 15.00
C MET A 179 5.85 -2.32 13.92
N SER A 180 6.99 -1.83 13.42
CA SER A 180 7.71 -2.47 12.31
C SER A 180 9.22 -2.64 12.55
N GLN A 181 9.80 -3.73 12.05
CA GLN A 181 11.23 -4.01 12.01
C GLN A 181 11.68 -4.23 10.57
N SER A 182 12.63 -3.43 10.08
CA SER A 182 13.15 -3.53 8.70
C SER A 182 14.64 -3.93 8.64
N SER A 183 15.31 -4.08 9.78
CA SER A 183 16.73 -4.40 9.88
C SER A 183 16.95 -5.82 10.40
N LYS A 184 18.00 -6.48 9.89
CA LYS A 184 18.40 -7.83 10.33
C LYS A 184 19.39 -7.75 11.51
N PRO A 185 19.39 -8.74 12.41
CA PRO A 185 18.44 -9.85 12.56
C PRO A 185 17.03 -9.38 12.99
N MET A 186 16.00 -10.17 12.68
CA MET A 186 14.60 -9.87 12.99
C MET A 186 14.04 -10.76 14.10
N TYR A 187 13.13 -10.22 14.91
CA TYR A 187 12.66 -10.85 16.15
C TYR A 187 11.14 -10.86 16.26
N ILE A 188 10.56 -11.84 16.96
CA ILE A 188 9.16 -11.83 17.41
C ILE A 188 9.09 -11.53 18.90
N PHE A 189 8.02 -10.85 19.33
CA PHE A 189 7.78 -10.62 20.75
C PHE A 189 6.53 -11.38 21.21
N SER A 190 6.56 -11.88 22.43
CA SER A 190 5.49 -12.72 22.99
C SER A 190 4.15 -12.00 23.18
N HIS A 191 4.15 -10.67 23.15
CA HIS A 191 2.97 -9.83 23.41
C HIS A 191 2.25 -9.38 22.13
N ASP A 192 2.77 -9.74 20.95
CA ASP A 192 2.11 -9.38 19.69
C ASP A 192 0.91 -10.29 19.44
N THR A 193 -0.19 -9.68 18.99
CA THR A 193 -1.43 -10.39 18.66
C THR A 193 -1.41 -10.93 17.23
N LEU A 194 -0.74 -10.22 16.33
CA LEU A 194 -0.55 -10.58 14.93
C LEU A 194 0.86 -10.16 14.50
N LYS A 195 1.50 -11.03 13.72
CA LYS A 195 2.86 -10.86 13.21
C LYS A 195 2.83 -11.18 11.74
N TYR A 196 3.31 -10.26 10.92
CA TYR A 196 3.43 -10.52 9.50
C TYR A 196 4.77 -10.03 8.99
N TYR A 197 5.32 -10.72 7.99
CA TYR A 197 6.44 -10.19 7.25
C TYR A 197 5.99 -9.79 5.84
N LEU A 198 6.48 -8.64 5.42
CA LEU A 198 6.42 -8.13 4.08
C LEU A 198 7.72 -8.49 3.38
N ASN A 199 7.60 -9.10 2.21
CA ASN A 199 8.69 -9.38 1.29
C ASN A 199 8.51 -8.57 0.01
N SER A 200 9.47 -7.70 -0.28
CA SER A 200 9.45 -6.90 -1.51
C SER A 200 10.50 -7.39 -2.50
N GLU A 201 10.06 -7.69 -3.71
CA GLU A 201 10.92 -8.03 -4.84
C GLU A 201 10.66 -7.08 -6.00
N SER A 202 11.73 -6.60 -6.63
CA SER A 202 11.64 -5.76 -7.82
C SER A 202 12.39 -6.42 -8.97
N ASN A 203 11.70 -6.69 -10.07
CA ASN A 203 12.33 -7.16 -11.30
C ASN A 203 12.05 -6.21 -12.44
N THR A 204 13.09 -5.84 -13.18
CA THR A 204 12.95 -5.05 -14.41
C THR A 204 13.04 -6.00 -15.59
N VAL A 205 11.99 -6.03 -16.41
CA VAL A 205 11.98 -6.77 -17.66
C VAL A 205 11.99 -5.75 -18.79
N ALA A 206 13.07 -5.75 -19.56
CA ALA A 206 13.18 -4.97 -20.78
C ALA A 206 12.76 -5.85 -21.96
N SER A 207 11.70 -5.47 -22.66
CA SER A 207 11.35 -6.03 -23.97
C SER A 207 11.70 -5.05 -25.08
N SER A 208 11.64 -5.48 -26.34
CA SER A 208 11.91 -4.61 -27.49
C SER A 208 10.90 -3.48 -27.68
N GLU A 209 9.72 -3.60 -27.07
CA GLU A 209 8.58 -2.70 -27.28
C GLU A 209 8.19 -1.94 -26.00
N PHE A 210 8.48 -2.52 -24.83
CA PHE A 210 8.11 -1.96 -23.52
C PHE A 210 9.20 -2.19 -22.47
N ASN A 211 9.49 -1.15 -21.68
CA ASN A 211 10.23 -1.30 -20.43
C ASN A 211 9.22 -1.38 -19.29
N TRP A 212 9.20 -2.48 -18.55
CA TRP A 212 8.37 -2.58 -17.36
C TRP A 212 9.17 -3.03 -16.15
N ALA A 213 8.84 -2.43 -15.01
CA ALA A 213 9.32 -2.85 -13.71
C ALA A 213 8.15 -3.49 -12.96
N THR A 214 8.38 -4.70 -12.47
CA THR A 214 7.52 -5.36 -11.50
C THR A 214 8.01 -5.06 -10.12
N HIS A 215 7.09 -4.67 -9.23
CA HIS A 215 7.33 -4.64 -7.80
C HIS A 215 6.31 -5.56 -7.18
N SER A 216 6.77 -6.69 -6.64
CA SER A 216 5.94 -7.59 -5.89
C SER A 216 6.12 -7.37 -4.39
N ASN A 217 5.02 -7.30 -3.65
CA ASN A 217 5.00 -7.13 -2.21
C ASN A 217 4.16 -8.26 -1.64
N THR A 218 4.78 -9.16 -0.89
CA THR A 218 4.09 -10.31 -0.31
C THR A 218 4.00 -10.16 1.20
N THR A 219 2.80 -10.21 1.75
CA THR A 219 2.58 -10.27 3.19
C THR A 219 2.31 -11.70 3.61
N GLN A 220 2.90 -12.15 4.72
CA GLN A 220 2.65 -13.47 5.29
C GLN A 220 2.63 -13.46 6.79
N ILE A 221 1.78 -14.30 7.38
CA ILE A 221 1.70 -14.45 8.84
C ILE A 221 2.91 -15.24 9.34
N ILE A 222 3.50 -14.77 10.44
CA ILE A 222 4.53 -15.50 11.19
C ILE A 222 3.84 -16.22 12.34
N GLU A 223 4.00 -17.54 12.41
CA GLU A 223 3.45 -18.32 13.52
C GLU A 223 4.18 -18.01 14.84
N MET A 224 3.56 -18.35 15.97
CA MET A 224 4.17 -18.13 17.28
C MET A 224 5.48 -18.90 17.48
N SER A 225 5.73 -19.98 16.73
CA SER A 225 6.99 -20.71 16.71
C SER A 225 8.13 -19.95 16.01
N GLY A 226 7.82 -18.84 15.33
CA GLY A 226 8.75 -18.16 14.42
C GLY A 226 8.86 -18.83 13.06
N ASP A 227 8.07 -19.87 12.80
CA ASP A 227 7.96 -20.48 11.48
C ASP A 227 7.15 -19.60 10.53
N ILE A 228 7.56 -19.66 9.27
CA ILE A 228 6.95 -18.93 8.16
C ILE A 228 6.32 -19.97 7.24
N GLU A 229 5.04 -19.76 6.88
CA GLU A 229 4.39 -20.60 5.87
C GLU A 229 5.17 -20.52 4.53
N PRO A 230 5.38 -21.64 3.82
CA PRO A 230 6.07 -21.62 2.54
C PRO A 230 5.31 -20.75 1.53
N TYR A 231 5.99 -19.71 1.04
CA TYR A 231 5.46 -18.85 0.00
C TYR A 231 5.77 -19.39 -1.40
N GLN A 232 4.78 -19.31 -2.28
CA GLN A 232 4.98 -19.43 -3.72
C GLN A 232 4.72 -18.06 -4.35
N PRO A 233 5.77 -17.33 -4.80
CA PRO A 233 5.56 -16.10 -5.57
C PRO A 233 4.62 -16.34 -6.74
N ILE A 234 3.82 -15.32 -7.10
CA ILE A 234 3.19 -15.35 -8.42
C ILE A 234 4.32 -15.30 -9.42
N ASP A 235 4.36 -16.31 -10.27
CA ASP A 235 5.39 -16.41 -11.28
C ASP A 235 5.08 -15.39 -12.38
N LEU A 236 5.87 -14.30 -12.39
CA LEU A 236 5.72 -13.16 -13.31
C LEU A 236 6.22 -13.49 -14.73
N THR A 237 5.96 -14.72 -15.16
CA THR A 237 6.32 -15.28 -16.47
C THR A 237 5.69 -14.52 -17.64
N THR A 238 5.98 -15.07 -18.84
CA THR A 238 5.31 -14.86 -20.12
C THR A 238 3.79 -14.64 -20.04
N ALA A 239 3.07 -15.21 -19.06
CA ALA A 239 1.63 -14.98 -18.95
C ALA A 239 1.28 -13.51 -18.61
N LEU A 240 1.98 -12.90 -17.65
CA LEU A 240 1.78 -11.49 -17.32
C LEU A 240 2.23 -10.60 -18.47
N GLU A 241 3.39 -10.90 -19.07
CA GLU A 241 3.90 -10.18 -20.23
C GLU A 241 2.89 -10.21 -21.39
N ALA A 242 2.34 -11.39 -21.72
CA ALA A 242 1.34 -11.52 -22.77
C ALA A 242 0.05 -10.73 -22.48
N ALA A 243 -0.43 -10.76 -21.23
CA ALA A 243 -1.63 -10.02 -20.83
C ALA A 243 -1.42 -8.49 -20.91
N VAL A 244 -0.26 -7.99 -20.47
CA VAL A 244 0.09 -6.56 -20.56
C VAL A 244 0.27 -6.13 -22.01
N THR A 245 0.96 -6.92 -22.84
CA THR A 245 1.14 -6.62 -24.27
C THR A 245 -0.21 -6.57 -24.98
N GLN A 246 -1.06 -7.57 -24.79
CA GLN A 246 -2.41 -7.58 -25.38
C GLN A 246 -3.22 -6.35 -24.96
N PHE A 247 -3.23 -6.02 -23.66
CA PHE A 247 -3.96 -4.85 -23.18
C PHE A 247 -3.42 -3.55 -23.82
N SER A 248 -2.10 -3.44 -23.97
CA SER A 248 -1.45 -2.27 -24.58
C SER A 248 -1.82 -2.12 -26.06
N GLU A 249 -1.80 -3.21 -26.81
CA GLU A 249 -2.25 -3.23 -28.21
C GLU A 249 -3.74 -2.84 -28.34
N GLU A 250 -4.60 -3.38 -27.49
CA GLU A 250 -6.03 -3.02 -27.49
C GLU A 250 -6.29 -1.56 -27.10
N ALA A 251 -5.51 -1.02 -26.16
CA ALA A 251 -5.62 0.35 -25.67
C ALA A 251 -5.18 1.41 -26.69
N THR A 252 -4.34 1.02 -27.65
CA THR A 252 -3.99 1.88 -28.80
C THR A 252 -4.97 1.74 -29.96
N ALA A 253 -5.58 0.56 -30.12
CA ALA A 253 -6.49 0.28 -31.23
C ALA A 253 -7.94 0.75 -30.98
N THR A 254 -8.38 0.85 -29.73
CA THR A 254 -9.80 1.05 -29.39
C THR A 254 -10.02 2.08 -28.28
N VAL A 255 -11.22 2.68 -28.26
CA VAL A 255 -11.67 3.60 -27.20
C VAL A 255 -12.13 2.84 -25.94
N SER A 256 -12.33 1.53 -26.02
CA SER A 256 -12.76 0.69 -24.90
C SER A 256 -12.02 -0.64 -24.88
N PRO A 257 -10.73 -0.64 -24.49
CA PRO A 257 -9.89 -1.82 -24.55
C PRO A 257 -10.35 -2.90 -23.58
N SER A 258 -10.26 -4.15 -24.01
CA SER A 258 -10.49 -5.31 -23.15
C SER A 258 -9.20 -5.70 -22.44
N PHE A 259 -9.34 -6.39 -21.31
CA PHE A 259 -8.23 -6.91 -20.54
C PHE A 259 -8.59 -8.28 -19.94
N GLU A 260 -7.58 -9.15 -19.77
CA GLU A 260 -7.74 -10.50 -19.25
C GLU A 260 -6.54 -10.89 -18.37
N PHE A 261 -6.53 -10.38 -17.13
CA PHE A 261 -5.53 -10.69 -16.12
C PHE A 261 -5.92 -11.86 -15.20
N ALA A 262 -7.15 -12.38 -15.29
CA ALA A 262 -7.57 -13.53 -14.48
C ALA A 262 -6.82 -14.81 -14.88
N SER A 263 -6.33 -14.86 -16.12
CA SER A 263 -5.49 -15.94 -16.64
C SER A 263 -4.04 -15.92 -16.17
N VAL A 264 -3.56 -14.80 -15.59
CA VAL A 264 -2.17 -14.65 -15.14
C VAL A 264 -1.91 -15.50 -13.90
N ASP A 265 -2.76 -15.38 -12.88
CA ASP A 265 -2.76 -16.22 -11.69
C ASP A 265 -4.15 -16.17 -11.02
N PRO A 266 -4.72 -17.31 -10.61
CA PRO A 266 -6.06 -17.35 -10.01
C PRO A 266 -6.18 -16.62 -8.67
N ARG A 267 -5.06 -16.25 -8.03
CA ARG A 267 -5.05 -15.48 -6.78
C ARG A 267 -5.25 -13.99 -7.00
N ILE A 268 -5.19 -13.49 -8.23
CA ILE A 268 -5.41 -12.07 -8.52
C ILE A 268 -6.91 -11.80 -8.44
N ASP A 269 -7.32 -10.93 -7.51
CA ASP A 269 -8.72 -10.61 -7.24
C ASP A 269 -9.13 -9.26 -7.85
N GLN A 270 -8.18 -8.36 -8.05
CA GLN A 270 -8.44 -6.99 -8.50
C GLN A 270 -7.30 -6.45 -9.34
N ILE A 271 -7.67 -5.57 -10.27
CA ILE A 271 -6.71 -4.69 -10.94
C ILE A 271 -6.98 -3.25 -10.58
N GLN A 272 -5.89 -2.48 -10.56
CA GLN A 272 -5.93 -1.04 -10.42
C GLN A 272 -5.11 -0.39 -11.52
N PHE A 273 -5.72 0.55 -12.22
CA PHE A 273 -4.99 1.38 -13.18
C PHE A 273 -4.81 2.76 -12.62
N TYR A 274 -3.60 3.25 -12.74
CA TYR A 274 -3.24 4.60 -12.37
C TYR A 274 -2.84 5.33 -13.63
N VAL A 275 -3.48 6.47 -13.86
CA VAL A 275 -3.20 7.33 -15.00
C VAL A 275 -3.13 8.76 -14.50
N SER A 276 -2.05 9.47 -14.80
CA SER A 276 -1.96 10.89 -14.58
C SER A 276 -1.77 11.62 -15.90
N TRP A 277 -2.47 12.73 -16.08
CA TRP A 277 -2.34 13.59 -17.25
C TRP A 277 -2.54 15.04 -16.85
N ARG A 278 -2.29 15.96 -17.79
CA ARG A 278 -2.59 17.38 -17.62
C ARG A 278 -3.81 17.73 -18.48
N ASP A 279 -4.89 18.14 -17.82
CA ASP A 279 -6.05 18.75 -18.47
C ASP A 279 -5.73 20.24 -18.70
N PRO A 280 -5.76 20.74 -19.96
CA PRO A 280 -5.41 22.13 -20.28
C PRO A 280 -6.23 23.18 -19.52
N SER A 281 -7.47 22.85 -19.15
CA SER A 281 -8.41 23.76 -18.48
C SER A 281 -8.39 23.60 -16.97
N ASN A 282 -7.98 22.43 -16.47
CA ASN A 282 -8.20 22.01 -15.10
C ASN A 282 -6.92 21.68 -14.32
N GLY A 283 -5.76 21.62 -14.95
CA GLY A 283 -4.48 21.31 -14.30
C GLY A 283 -4.21 19.80 -14.26
N LYS A 284 -3.53 19.34 -13.20
CA LYS A 284 -3.12 17.94 -13.08
C LYS A 284 -4.30 17.06 -12.68
N VAL A 285 -4.45 15.93 -13.37
CA VAL A 285 -5.40 14.88 -13.01
C VAL A 285 -4.64 13.61 -12.67
N GLN A 286 -5.07 12.94 -11.60
CA GLN A 286 -4.61 11.64 -11.16
C GLN A 286 -5.83 10.75 -10.99
N TRP A 287 -5.91 9.70 -11.80
CA TRP A 287 -7.03 8.78 -11.79
C TRP A 287 -6.55 7.39 -11.38
N ARG A 288 -7.24 6.83 -10.39
CA ARG A 288 -7.15 5.44 -9.97
C ARG A 288 -8.45 4.73 -10.31
N PHE A 289 -8.40 3.80 -11.24
CA PHE A 289 -9.47 2.86 -11.52
C PHE A 289 -9.27 1.58 -10.71
N ASN A 290 -10.36 1.00 -10.19
CA ASN A 290 -10.40 -0.29 -9.52
C ASN A 290 -11.45 -1.15 -10.21
N GLY A 291 -11.08 -2.36 -10.62
CA GLY A 291 -11.98 -3.27 -11.34
C GLY A 291 -11.65 -4.74 -11.14
N LYS A 292 -12.47 -5.59 -11.79
CA LYS A 292 -12.27 -7.03 -11.90
C LYS A 292 -10.97 -7.36 -12.65
N THR A 293 -10.55 -8.61 -12.64
CA THR A 293 -9.36 -9.08 -13.37
C THR A 293 -9.55 -9.28 -14.86
N SER A 294 -10.79 -9.31 -15.34
CA SER A 294 -11.09 -9.27 -16.77
C SER A 294 -12.31 -8.41 -17.06
N GLY A 295 -12.37 -7.87 -18.28
CA GLY A 295 -13.44 -6.98 -18.70
C GLY A 295 -13.02 -6.01 -19.79
N SER A 296 -13.70 -4.87 -19.83
CA SER A 296 -13.43 -3.78 -20.77
C SER A 296 -13.36 -2.45 -20.02
N PHE A 297 -12.45 -1.58 -20.41
CA PHE A 297 -12.43 -0.19 -19.95
C PHE A 297 -13.50 0.62 -20.68
N PRO A 298 -14.58 1.05 -20.02
CA PRO A 298 -15.50 1.98 -20.66
C PRO A 298 -14.84 3.36 -20.77
N ASP A 299 -15.29 4.16 -21.74
CA ASP A 299 -14.90 5.56 -21.85
C ASP A 299 -15.55 6.38 -20.72
N PHE A 300 -14.84 6.53 -19.61
CA PHE A 300 -15.36 7.22 -18.43
C PHE A 300 -15.51 8.72 -18.66
N TRP A 301 -16.73 9.20 -18.46
CA TRP A 301 -17.05 10.61 -18.45
C TRP A 301 -17.02 11.12 -17.01
N LEU A 302 -15.95 11.82 -16.63
CA LEU A 302 -15.68 12.23 -15.24
C LEU A 302 -16.37 13.55 -14.85
N GLY A 303 -17.56 13.79 -15.39
CA GLY A 303 -18.40 14.95 -15.08
C GLY A 303 -17.85 16.27 -15.61
N SER A 304 -18.39 17.39 -15.13
CA SER A 304 -17.95 18.73 -15.57
C SER A 304 -16.58 19.15 -15.02
N GLN A 305 -16.09 18.44 -14.01
CA GLN A 305 -14.83 18.76 -13.34
C GLN A 305 -13.59 18.35 -14.14
N VAL A 306 -13.75 17.52 -15.17
CA VAL A 306 -12.69 17.07 -16.08
C VAL A 306 -13.22 17.17 -17.51
N GLN A 307 -12.61 18.01 -18.34
CA GLN A 307 -13.13 18.26 -19.70
C GLN A 307 -12.70 17.17 -20.69
N GLN A 308 -11.50 16.63 -20.53
CA GLN A 308 -10.97 15.58 -21.37
C GLN A 308 -11.32 14.22 -20.77
N GLY A 309 -12.16 13.45 -21.45
CA GLY A 309 -12.38 12.04 -21.10
C GLY A 309 -11.06 11.27 -21.11
N VAL A 310 -10.98 10.21 -20.30
CA VAL A 310 -9.74 9.43 -20.12
C VAL A 310 -9.21 8.92 -21.47
N ALA A 311 -10.10 8.46 -22.36
CA ALA A 311 -9.71 7.96 -23.67
C ALA A 311 -9.09 9.04 -24.57
N GLY A 312 -9.29 10.33 -24.30
CA GLY A 312 -8.68 11.42 -25.03
C GLY A 312 -7.37 11.94 -24.43
N ALA A 313 -7.00 11.50 -23.22
CA ALA A 313 -5.85 12.02 -22.49
C ALA A 313 -4.50 11.51 -23.04
N THR A 314 -3.49 12.38 -23.01
CA THR A 314 -2.08 12.00 -23.18
C THR A 314 -1.48 11.79 -21.79
N PRO A 315 -1.18 10.55 -21.38
CA PRO A 315 -0.68 10.27 -20.05
C PRO A 315 0.72 10.86 -19.84
N VAL A 316 0.95 11.44 -18.67
CA VAL A 316 2.27 11.85 -18.16
C VAL A 316 2.91 10.69 -17.41
N SER A 317 2.09 9.89 -16.72
CA SER A 317 2.50 8.63 -16.11
C SER A 317 1.33 7.68 -16.04
N ASN A 318 1.62 6.39 -16.14
CA ASN A 318 0.64 5.35 -15.95
C ASN A 318 1.30 4.11 -15.34
N TYR A 319 0.55 3.35 -14.55
CA TYR A 319 0.97 2.04 -14.10
C TYR A 319 -0.25 1.15 -13.86
N LEU A 320 -0.03 -0.15 -14.01
CA LEU A 320 -0.99 -1.19 -13.68
C LEU A 320 -0.57 -1.79 -12.35
N GLN A 321 -1.54 -2.06 -11.49
CA GLN A 321 -1.34 -2.79 -10.26
C GLN A 321 -2.30 -3.97 -10.23
N LEU A 322 -1.78 -5.16 -9.94
CA LEU A 322 -2.55 -6.38 -9.75
C LEU A 322 -2.50 -6.72 -8.26
N ASN A 323 -3.67 -6.82 -7.64
CA ASN A 323 -3.80 -7.18 -6.24
C ASN A 323 -4.23 -8.64 -6.17
N ALA A 324 -3.37 -9.48 -5.60
CA ALA A 324 -3.69 -10.84 -5.25
C ALA A 324 -3.85 -10.96 -3.74
N THR A 325 -4.98 -11.49 -3.30
CA THR A 325 -5.23 -11.77 -1.88
C THR A 325 -5.57 -13.25 -1.74
N ASN A 326 -5.50 -13.79 -0.52
CA ASN A 326 -6.01 -15.14 -0.28
C ASN A 326 -7.55 -15.16 -0.14
N PHE A 327 -8.24 -14.21 -0.79
CA PHE A 327 -9.69 -14.12 -0.79
C PHE A 327 -10.26 -15.23 -1.68
N SER A 328 -11.42 -15.75 -1.30
CA SER A 328 -12.18 -16.67 -2.13
C SER A 328 -13.61 -16.16 -2.26
N GLY A 329 -14.01 -15.85 -3.48
CA GLY A 329 -15.35 -15.34 -3.77
C GLY A 329 -15.39 -14.49 -5.02
N GLU A 330 -16.58 -13.98 -5.32
CA GLU A 330 -16.80 -13.05 -6.43
C GLU A 330 -16.26 -11.65 -6.10
N TYR A 331 -15.93 -10.87 -7.13
CA TYR A 331 -15.36 -9.53 -6.98
C TYR A 331 -16.20 -8.59 -6.10
N GLU A 332 -17.53 -8.62 -6.21
CA GLU A 332 -18.40 -7.77 -5.39
C GLU A 332 -18.25 -8.11 -3.90
N ALA A 333 -18.01 -9.39 -3.57
CA ALA A 333 -17.72 -9.81 -2.20
C ALA A 333 -16.33 -9.35 -1.76
N TYR A 334 -15.35 -9.35 -2.66
CA TYR A 334 -14.01 -8.80 -2.41
C TYR A 334 -14.04 -7.29 -2.12
N VAL A 335 -14.78 -6.50 -2.91
CA VAL A 335 -14.96 -5.06 -2.68
C VAL A 335 -15.55 -4.79 -1.30
N ARG A 336 -16.60 -5.54 -0.90
CA ARG A 336 -17.17 -5.44 0.45
C ARG A 336 -16.18 -5.82 1.54
N TYR A 337 -15.40 -6.87 1.32
CA TYR A 337 -14.35 -7.30 2.24
C TYR A 337 -13.31 -6.17 2.45
N LEU A 338 -12.80 -5.56 1.38
CA LEU A 338 -11.86 -4.43 1.46
C LEU A 338 -12.42 -3.25 2.25
N HIS A 339 -13.67 -2.87 2.02
CA HIS A 339 -14.29 -1.75 2.73
C HIS A 339 -14.58 -2.05 4.20
N GLN A 340 -14.78 -3.32 4.57
CA GLN A 340 -14.89 -3.73 5.96
C GLN A 340 -13.52 -3.77 6.65
N ALA A 341 -12.49 -4.28 5.98
CA ALA A 341 -11.13 -4.35 6.50
C ALA A 341 -10.54 -2.95 6.79
N ASN A 342 -10.77 -1.99 5.88
CA ASN A 342 -10.36 -0.59 6.04
C ASN A 342 -11.03 0.16 7.22
N ARG A 343 -12.02 -0.45 7.90
CA ARG A 343 -12.58 0.10 9.15
C ARG A 343 -11.73 -0.21 10.37
N ASN A 344 -10.94 -1.28 10.30
CA ASN A 344 -10.28 -1.85 11.47
C ASN A 344 -8.79 -1.59 11.53
N ILE A 345 -8.15 -1.04 10.49
CA ILE A 345 -6.72 -0.75 10.52
C ILE A 345 -6.39 0.50 9.70
N TYR A 346 -5.64 1.40 10.33
CA TYR A 346 -4.96 2.53 9.73
C TYR A 346 -3.78 2.04 8.89
N THR A 347 -3.64 2.50 7.65
CA THR A 347 -2.32 2.76 7.04
C THR A 347 -2.44 3.63 5.78
N ASP A 348 -1.74 4.77 5.79
CA ASP A 348 -0.97 5.19 4.62
C ASP A 348 0.05 4.07 4.33
N PHE A 349 0.33 3.81 3.05
CA PHE A 349 0.93 2.61 2.46
C PHE A 349 -0.06 1.52 2.07
N ASN A 350 -0.02 1.14 0.77
CA ASN A 350 -0.60 -0.06 0.15
C ASN A 350 -0.28 -1.33 0.96
N THR A 351 -1.01 -1.51 2.05
CA THR A 351 -0.97 -2.67 2.95
C THR A 351 -2.39 -3.21 3.00
N ASP A 352 -2.88 -3.66 1.84
CA ASP A 352 -4.18 -4.35 1.79
C ASP A 352 -4.08 -5.62 2.66
N PHE A 353 -4.86 -5.53 3.73
CA PHE A 353 -4.72 -6.09 5.05
C PHE A 353 -4.88 -7.61 5.23
N LEU A 354 -4.14 -8.14 6.22
CA LEU A 354 -4.51 -9.24 7.14
C LEU A 354 -4.77 -10.66 6.60
N SER A 355 -4.25 -11.00 5.43
CA SER A 355 -4.10 -12.39 4.99
C SER A 355 -2.86 -12.49 4.10
N ASN A 356 -2.39 -13.70 3.78
CA ASN A 356 -1.31 -13.87 2.81
C ASN A 356 -1.71 -13.15 1.50
N SER A 357 -1.08 -12.02 1.18
CA SER A 357 -1.45 -11.18 0.04
C SER A 357 -0.20 -10.88 -0.77
N THR A 358 -0.34 -10.84 -2.09
CA THR A 358 0.71 -10.43 -3.00
C THR A 358 0.23 -9.30 -3.89
N TYR A 359 0.88 -8.16 -3.77
CA TYR A 359 0.68 -7.01 -4.61
C TYR A 359 1.70 -7.03 -5.74
N PHE A 360 1.29 -6.65 -6.96
CA PHE A 360 2.17 -6.42 -8.09
C PHE A 360 1.94 -5.03 -8.63
N ARG A 361 2.99 -4.25 -8.80
CA ARG A 361 2.97 -3.03 -9.60
C ARG A 361 3.80 -3.23 -10.84
N VAL A 362 3.16 -3.07 -11.98
CA VAL A 362 3.77 -3.00 -13.30
C VAL A 362 3.86 -1.52 -13.67
N ASP A 363 5.04 -0.94 -13.51
CA ASP A 363 5.34 0.40 -14.01
C ASP A 363 5.75 0.31 -15.47
N GLY A 364 5.04 0.99 -16.35
CA GLY A 364 5.40 1.10 -17.77
C GLY A 364 4.77 2.34 -18.37
N ILE A 365 5.51 3.09 -19.16
CA ILE A 365 4.95 4.18 -19.95
C ILE A 365 4.18 3.52 -21.10
N LEU A 366 2.85 3.61 -21.07
CA LEU A 366 2.03 3.30 -22.25
C LEU A 366 2.10 4.54 -23.14
N ASP A 367 3.14 4.61 -23.98
CA ASP A 367 3.21 5.63 -25.02
C ASP A 367 2.03 5.39 -25.98
N ARG A 368 1.12 6.36 -26.03
CA ARG A 368 0.04 6.44 -27.01
C ARG A 368 0.50 7.14 -28.28
#